data_AF-A0A411Z3B2-F1
#
_entry.id   AF-A0A411Z3B2-F1
#
_cell.length_a   1.000
_cell.length_b   1.000
_cell.length_c   1.000
_cell.angle_alpha   90.00
_cell.angle_beta   90.00
_cell.angle_gamma   90.00
#
_symmetry.space_group_name_H-M   'P 1'
#
loop_
_entity.id
_entity.type
_entity.pdbx_description
1 polymer ?
#
loop_
_entity_poly.entity_id
_entity_poly.type
_entity_poly.pdbx_seq_one_letter_code
_entity_poly.pdbx_strand_id
1 'polypeptide(L)'
;MPTDNDAQAKALVAALAPLIAEAIIPQLTAKVEDQVRGIAAKNSELLDKLHNVTKDKEIADKIAASDALAAKTAALLETAKKPDGLTDFRKVGNPVRISRADARDVALYRRAKDLAQSQKVPLEIVGED
;
A
#
# COMPACT_ATOMS: atom_id res chain seq x y z
N MET A 1 8.02 -78.95 -23.93
CA MET A 1 9.22 -78.08 -23.95
C MET A 1 8.77 -76.64 -24.15
N PRO A 2 8.59 -75.85 -23.09
CA PRO A 2 8.23 -74.42 -23.17
C PRO A 2 9.47 -73.50 -23.20
N THR A 3 10.68 -74.05 -23.20
CA THR A 3 11.93 -73.32 -22.95
C THR A 3 12.43 -72.50 -24.13
N ASP A 4 12.14 -72.90 -25.37
CA ASP A 4 12.62 -72.19 -26.58
C ASP A 4 11.84 -70.89 -26.85
N ASN A 5 10.52 -70.90 -26.67
CA ASN A 5 9.70 -69.70 -26.91
C ASN A 5 10.00 -68.60 -25.90
N ASP A 6 10.20 -68.93 -24.62
CA ASP A 6 10.58 -67.95 -23.60
C ASP A 6 12.02 -67.43 -23.80
N ALA A 7 12.93 -68.28 -24.27
CA ALA A 7 14.29 -67.85 -24.62
C ALA A 7 14.32 -66.92 -25.83
N GLN A 8 13.52 -67.22 -26.86
CA GLN A 8 13.36 -66.39 -28.05
C GLN A 8 12.65 -65.06 -27.73
N ALA A 9 11.62 -65.08 -26.88
CA ALA A 9 10.95 -63.86 -26.41
C ALA A 9 11.92 -62.97 -25.61
N LYS A 10 12.75 -63.54 -24.74
CA LYS A 10 13.79 -62.78 -24.01
C LYS A 10 14.86 -62.22 -24.94
N ALA A 11 15.29 -62.99 -25.95
CA ALA A 11 16.26 -62.51 -26.94
C ALA A 11 15.69 -61.35 -27.77
N LEU A 12 14.40 -61.43 -28.15
CA LEU A 12 13.70 -60.37 -28.85
C LEU A 12 13.55 -59.10 -27.99
N VAL A 13 13.16 -59.25 -26.72
CA VAL A 13 13.07 -58.14 -25.77
C VAL A 13 14.44 -57.49 -25.54
N ALA A 14 15.50 -58.28 -25.42
CA ALA A 14 16.86 -57.78 -25.27
C ALA A 14 17.37 -57.02 -26.52
N ALA A 15 16.97 -57.45 -27.72
CA ALA A 15 17.31 -56.77 -28.97
C ALA A 15 16.49 -55.49 -29.20
N LEU A 16 15.22 -55.47 -28.75
CA LEU A 16 14.32 -54.33 -28.89
C LEU A 16 14.52 -53.27 -27.80
N ALA A 17 14.95 -53.64 -26.60
CA ALA A 17 15.20 -52.72 -25.50
C ALA A 17 16.13 -51.54 -25.86
N PRO A 18 17.30 -51.71 -26.51
CA PRO A 18 18.14 -50.59 -26.90
C PRO A 18 17.49 -49.69 -27.96
N LEU A 19 16.76 -50.26 -28.92
CA LEU A 19 16.04 -49.50 -29.95
C LEU A 19 14.88 -48.66 -29.37
N ILE A 20 14.18 -49.23 -28.38
CA ILE A 20 13.13 -48.55 -27.65
C ILE A 20 13.73 -47.44 -26.77
N ALA A 21 14.88 -47.68 -26.13
CA ALA A 21 15.58 -46.65 -25.37
C ALA A 21 16.05 -45.49 -26.27
N GLU A 22 16.66 -45.78 -27.43
CA GLU A 22 17.07 -44.74 -28.39
C GLU A 22 15.90 -43.93 -28.96
N ALA A 23 14.73 -44.55 -29.14
CA ALA A 23 13.57 -43.87 -29.69
C ALA A 23 12.76 -43.10 -28.62
N ILE A 24 12.66 -43.62 -27.40
CA ILE A 24 11.82 -43.03 -26.34
C ILE A 24 12.59 -41.96 -25.56
N ILE A 25 13.90 -42.12 -25.32
CA ILE A 25 14.68 -41.14 -24.54
C ILE A 25 14.59 -39.72 -25.15
N PRO A 26 14.80 -39.51 -26.47
CA PRO A 26 14.64 -38.19 -27.06
C PRO A 26 13.22 -37.62 -26.94
N GLN A 27 12.20 -38.47 -27.03
CA GLN A 27 10.80 -38.06 -26.87
C GLN A 27 10.46 -37.67 -25.43
N LEU A 28 11.01 -38.40 -24.46
CA LEU A 28 10.90 -38.08 -23.04
C LEU A 28 11.60 -36.75 -22.75
N THR A 29 12.82 -36.56 -23.25
CA THR A 29 13.56 -35.30 -23.09
C THR A 29 12.80 -34.12 -23.70
N ALA A 30 12.31 -34.25 -24.94
CA ALA A 30 11.51 -33.20 -25.58
C ALA A 30 10.24 -32.87 -24.77
N LYS A 31 9.50 -33.88 -24.30
CA LYS A 31 8.31 -33.68 -23.47
C LYS A 31 8.62 -33.00 -22.14
N VAL A 32 9.73 -33.39 -21.49
CA VAL A 32 10.16 -32.77 -20.23
C VAL A 32 10.59 -31.32 -20.46
N GLU A 33 11.32 -31.03 -21.53
CA GLU A 33 11.69 -29.66 -21.89
C GLU A 33 10.48 -28.78 -22.16
N ASP A 34 9.50 -29.29 -22.91
CA ASP A 34 8.24 -28.57 -23.17
C ASP A 34 7.45 -28.32 -21.88
N GLN A 35 7.39 -29.32 -20.98
CA GLN A 35 6.76 -29.15 -19.67
C GLN A 35 7.49 -28.12 -18.80
N VAL A 36 8.82 -28.16 -18.75
CA VAL A 36 9.64 -27.22 -17.99
C VAL A 36 9.47 -25.80 -18.53
N ARG A 37 9.47 -25.62 -19.86
CA ARG A 37 9.19 -24.33 -20.51
C ARG A 37 7.78 -23.83 -20.17
N GLY A 38 6.78 -24.71 -20.22
CA GLY A 38 5.40 -24.38 -19.88
C GLY A 38 5.25 -23.96 -18.41
N ILE A 39 5.93 -24.64 -17.48
CA ILE A 39 5.96 -24.30 -16.06
C ILE A 39 6.66 -22.95 -15.85
N ALA A 40 7.82 -22.72 -16.48
CA ALA A 40 8.55 -21.46 -16.37
C ALA A 40 7.71 -20.27 -16.89
N ALA A 41 7.02 -20.44 -18.02
CA ALA A 41 6.13 -19.43 -18.58
C ALA A 41 4.97 -19.11 -17.64
N LYS A 42 4.28 -20.14 -17.11
CA LYS A 42 3.18 -19.95 -16.15
C LYS A 42 3.66 -19.32 -14.84
N ASN A 43 4.83 -19.71 -14.34
CA ASN A 43 5.40 -19.11 -13.13
C ASN A 43 5.72 -17.63 -13.37
N SER A 44 6.25 -17.26 -14.53
CA SER A 44 6.52 -15.86 -14.88
C SER A 44 5.21 -15.06 -14.96
N GLU A 45 4.18 -15.61 -15.61
CA GLU A 45 2.86 -14.97 -15.69
C GLU A 45 2.20 -14.80 -14.31
N LEU A 46 2.32 -15.79 -13.43
CA LEU A 46 1.81 -15.73 -12.06
C LEU A 46 2.57 -14.70 -11.23
N LEU A 47 3.90 -14.62 -11.37
CA LEU A 47 4.71 -13.60 -10.71
C LEU A 47 4.34 -12.19 -11.18
N ASP A 48 4.14 -12.00 -12.48
CA ASP A 48 3.69 -10.72 -13.05
C ASP A 48 2.31 -10.33 -12.52
N LYS A 49 1.36 -11.28 -12.48
CA LYS A 49 0.03 -11.04 -11.89
C LYS A 49 0.10 -10.67 -10.42
N LEU A 50 0.91 -11.38 -9.62
CA LEU A 50 1.09 -11.08 -8.20
C LEU A 50 1.67 -9.68 -8.01
N HIS A 51 2.70 -9.32 -8.77
CA HIS A 51 3.34 -8.02 -8.71
C HIS A 51 2.37 -6.89 -9.09
N ASN A 52 1.52 -7.09 -10.10
CA ASN A 52 0.50 -6.11 -10.48
C ASN A 52 -0.56 -5.95 -9.39
N VAL A 53 -1.05 -7.05 -8.82
CA VAL A 53 -2.01 -7.01 -7.69
C VAL A 53 -1.42 -6.29 -6.47
N THR A 54 -0.13 -6.49 -6.17
CA THR A 54 0.52 -5.76 -5.07
C THR A 54 0.62 -4.27 -5.33
N LYS A 55 0.95 -3.87 -6.57
CA LYS A 55 0.98 -2.45 -6.95
C LYS A 55 -0.41 -1.81 -6.87
N ASP A 56 -1.43 -2.50 -7.35
CA ASP A 56 -2.80 -2.02 -7.32
C ASP A 56 -3.29 -1.83 -5.87
N LYS A 57 -2.92 -2.76 -4.96
CA LYS A 57 -3.21 -2.63 -3.53
C LYS A 57 -2.47 -1.44 -2.89
N GLU A 58 -1.18 -1.28 -3.16
CA GLU A 58 -0.42 -0.14 -2.64
C GLU A 58 -0.98 1.20 -3.13
N ILE A 59 -1.45 1.26 -4.37
CA ILE A 59 -2.11 2.44 -4.94
C ILE A 59 -3.45 2.67 -4.23
N ALA A 60 -4.27 1.63 -4.06
CA ALA A 60 -5.55 1.72 -3.36
C ALA A 60 -5.38 2.19 -1.90
N ASP A 61 -4.39 1.66 -1.19
CA ASP A 61 -4.09 2.05 0.21
C ASP A 61 -3.62 3.50 0.29
N LYS A 62 -2.81 3.97 -0.67
CA LYS A 62 -2.38 5.37 -0.75
C LYS A 62 -3.55 6.32 -1.03
N ILE A 63 -4.47 5.94 -1.92
CA ILE A 63 -5.68 6.72 -2.21
C ILE A 63 -6.58 6.78 -0.98
N ALA A 64 -6.80 5.64 -0.31
CA ALA A 64 -7.59 5.60 0.92
C ALA A 64 -6.95 6.46 2.04
N ALA A 65 -5.62 6.44 2.16
CA ALA A 65 -4.90 7.29 3.10
C ALA A 65 -5.00 8.78 2.74
N SER A 66 -4.95 9.14 1.45
CA SER A 66 -5.12 10.53 1.01
C SER A 66 -6.54 11.04 1.23
N ASP A 67 -7.55 10.21 0.99
CA ASP A 67 -8.96 10.57 1.21
C ASP A 67 -9.25 10.73 2.70
N ALA A 68 -8.71 9.83 3.55
CA ALA A 68 -8.81 9.96 5.00
C ALA A 68 -8.11 11.23 5.51
N LEU A 69 -6.98 11.60 4.92
CA LEU A 69 -6.28 12.84 5.25
C LEU A 69 -7.10 14.06 4.82
N ALA A 70 -7.62 14.08 3.58
CA ALA A 70 -8.47 15.15 3.07
C ALA A 70 -9.72 15.35 3.94
N ALA A 71 -10.39 14.25 4.33
CA ALA A 71 -11.55 14.29 5.21
C ALA A 71 -11.23 14.86 6.60
N LYS A 72 -10.10 14.46 7.20
CA LYS A 72 -9.63 15.04 8.48
C LYS A 72 -9.31 16.52 8.35
N THR A 73 -8.70 16.92 7.24
CA THR A 73 -8.32 18.31 6.99
C THR A 73 -9.55 19.20 6.80
N ALA A 74 -10.55 18.71 6.05
CA ALA A 74 -11.84 19.38 5.89
C ALA A 74 -12.59 19.52 7.22
N ALA A 75 -12.63 18.46 8.04
CA ALA A 75 -13.25 18.49 9.36
C ALA A 75 -12.56 19.50 10.30
N LEU A 76 -11.22 19.57 10.28
CA LEU A 76 -10.49 20.57 11.05
C LEU A 76 -10.80 21.99 10.56
N LEU A 77 -10.91 22.22 9.25
CA LEU A 77 -11.26 23.53 8.69
C LEU A 77 -12.68 23.96 9.06
N GLU A 78 -13.64 23.03 9.02
CA GLU A 78 -15.02 23.26 9.45
C GLU A 78 -15.09 23.62 10.94
N THR A 79 -14.41 22.85 11.81
CA THR A 79 -14.37 23.14 13.25
C THR A 79 -13.61 24.44 13.59
N ALA A 80 -12.65 24.85 12.76
CA ALA A 80 -11.88 26.06 12.95
C ALA A 80 -12.60 27.33 12.46
N LYS A 81 -13.67 27.21 11.66
CA LYS A 81 -14.47 28.36 11.20
C LYS A 81 -15.35 28.91 12.32
N LYS A 82 -14.94 30.06 12.88
CA LYS A 82 -15.80 30.89 13.73
C LYS A 82 -16.72 31.80 12.88
N PRO A 83 -17.84 32.29 13.45
CA PRO A 83 -18.82 33.13 12.73
C PRO A 83 -18.26 34.46 12.18
N ASP A 84 -17.08 34.90 12.62
CA ASP A 84 -16.40 36.10 12.11
C ASP A 84 -15.44 35.85 10.92
N GLY A 85 -15.39 34.64 10.36
CA GLY A 85 -14.57 34.32 9.18
C GLY A 85 -13.06 34.21 9.45
N LEU A 86 -12.60 34.49 10.67
CA LEU A 86 -11.24 34.21 11.12
C LEU A 86 -11.15 32.77 11.63
N THR A 87 -10.36 31.94 10.95
CA THR A 87 -10.03 30.59 11.40
C THR A 87 -9.14 30.65 12.63
N ASP A 88 -9.63 30.11 13.73
CA ASP A 88 -8.87 30.04 14.98
C ASP A 88 -8.11 28.73 15.07
N PHE A 89 -6.83 28.75 14.70
CA PHE A 89 -5.95 27.58 14.75
C PHE A 89 -5.47 27.25 16.17
N ARG A 90 -5.94 27.96 17.21
CA ARG A 90 -5.57 27.66 18.59
C ARG A 90 -6.24 26.38 19.05
N LYS A 91 -5.49 25.54 19.78
CA LYS A 91 -6.08 24.39 20.49
C LYS A 91 -7.12 24.92 21.48
N VAL A 92 -8.28 24.27 21.52
CA VAL A 92 -9.37 24.59 22.45
C VAL A 92 -8.83 24.58 23.88
N GLY A 93 -9.02 25.68 24.61
CA GLY A 93 -8.53 25.87 25.98
C GLY A 93 -7.19 26.62 26.12
N ASN A 94 -6.52 26.96 25.02
CA ASN A 94 -5.32 27.80 25.09
C ASN A 94 -5.65 29.28 25.38
N PRO A 95 -4.77 30.00 26.09
CA PRO A 95 -4.91 31.42 26.33
C PRO A 95 -4.98 32.24 25.04
N VAL A 96 -5.75 33.33 25.07
CA VAL A 96 -5.72 34.34 24.00
C VAL A 96 -4.42 35.10 24.11
N ARG A 97 -3.59 35.04 23.07
CA ARG A 97 -2.31 35.73 23.03
C ARG A 97 -2.38 36.95 22.14
N ILE A 98 -1.98 38.11 22.66
CA ILE A 98 -1.83 39.35 21.90
C ILE A 98 -0.41 39.87 22.01
N SER A 99 0.08 40.54 20.95
CA SER A 99 1.39 41.18 21.00
C SER A 99 1.38 42.37 21.96
N ARG A 100 2.56 42.78 22.44
CA ARG A 100 2.70 43.97 23.29
C ARG A 100 2.30 45.26 22.56
N ALA A 101 2.42 45.30 21.24
CA ALA A 101 1.96 46.43 20.41
C ALA A 101 0.42 46.50 20.39
N ASP A 102 -0.25 45.37 20.15
CA ASP A 102 -1.71 45.28 20.12
C ASP A 102 -2.33 45.50 21.50
N ALA A 103 -1.62 45.13 22.57
CA ALA A 103 -2.04 45.40 23.94
C ALA A 103 -2.02 46.90 24.29
N ARG A 104 -1.26 47.72 23.55
CA ARG A 104 -1.24 49.18 23.71
C ARG A 104 -2.38 49.86 22.95
N ASP A 105 -2.98 49.20 21.97
CA ASP A 105 -4.19 49.68 21.30
C ASP A 105 -5.44 49.28 22.11
N VAL A 106 -6.19 50.29 22.55
CA VAL A 106 -7.40 50.12 23.36
C VAL A 106 -8.46 49.29 22.64
N ALA A 107 -8.61 49.45 21.32
CA ALA A 107 -9.62 48.74 20.55
C ALA A 107 -9.28 47.25 20.42
N LEU A 108 -8.01 46.94 20.12
CA LEU A 108 -7.52 45.56 19.99
C LEU A 108 -7.52 44.84 21.34
N TYR A 109 -7.07 45.52 22.40
CA TYR A 109 -7.09 44.96 23.76
C TYR A 109 -8.50 44.60 24.23
N ARG A 110 -9.49 45.48 24.00
CA ARG A 110 -10.89 45.20 24.37
C ARG A 110 -11.45 44.00 23.61
N ARG A 111 -11.25 43.95 22.29
CA ARG A 111 -11.68 42.79 21.47
C ARG A 111 -11.04 41.49 21.95
N ALA A 112 -9.73 41.50 22.25
CA ALA A 112 -9.03 40.34 22.76
C ALA A 112 -9.53 39.91 24.15
N LYS A 113 -9.86 40.87 25.02
CA LYS A 113 -10.43 40.63 26.34
C LYS A 113 -11.84 40.03 26.26
N ASP A 114 -12.69 40.56 25.38
CA ASP A 114 -14.05 40.04 25.16
C ASP A 114 -14.00 38.61 24.59
N LEU A 115 -13.03 38.36 23.70
CA LEU A 115 -12.77 37.04 23.13
C LEU A 115 -12.25 36.04 24.19
N ALA A 116 -11.37 36.48 25.08
CA ALA A 116 -10.87 35.66 26.20
C ALA A 116 -11.99 35.32 27.20
N GLN A 117 -12.85 36.31 27.52
CA GLN A 117 -14.00 36.12 28.42
C GLN A 117 -15.05 35.18 27.84
N SER A 118 -15.42 35.35 26.56
CA SER A 118 -16.39 34.47 25.89
C SER A 118 -15.93 33.01 25.83
N GLN A 119 -14.62 32.78 25.72
CA GLN A 119 -14.02 31.45 25.68
C GLN A 119 -13.57 30.92 27.04
N LYS A 120 -13.77 31.68 28.13
CA LYS A 120 -13.34 31.33 29.50
C LYS A 120 -11.84 30.95 29.59
N VAL A 121 -10.99 31.60 28.79
CA VAL A 121 -9.54 31.37 28.76
C VAL A 121 -8.79 32.65 29.17
N PRO A 122 -7.58 32.53 29.75
CA PRO A 122 -6.80 33.71 30.13
C PRO A 122 -6.29 34.50 28.92
N LEU A 123 -6.12 35.82 29.08
CA LEU A 123 -5.45 36.70 28.10
C LEU A 123 -3.97 36.83 28.49
N GLU A 124 -3.08 36.46 27.58
CA GLU A 124 -1.62 36.58 27.71
C GLU A 124 -1.09 37.64 26.75
N ILE A 125 -0.31 38.60 27.25
CA ILE A 125 0.43 39.54 26.42
C ILE A 125 1.82 38.96 26.18
N VAL A 126 2.10 38.54 24.96
CA VAL A 126 3.41 38.00 24.57
C VAL A 126 4.28 39.17 24.11
N GLY A 127 5.46 39.28 24.70
CA GLY A 127 6.51 40.16 24.18
C GLY A 127 7.15 39.48 22.98
N GLU A 128 6.99 40.06 21.80
CA GLU A 128 7.97 39.86 20.72
C GLU A 128 9.16 40.76 21.07
N ASP A 129 10.36 40.17 21.11
CA ASP A 129 11.61 40.94 20.99
C ASP A 129 11.71 41.55 19.58
#